data_AF-A0A7J2H8F3-F1
#
_entry.id   AF-A0A7J2H8F3-F1
#
_cell.length_a   1.000
_cell.length_b   1.000
_cell.length_c   1.000
_cell.angle_alpha   90.00
_cell.angle_beta   90.00
_cell.angle_gamma   90.00
#
_symmetry.space_group_name_H-M   'P 1'
#
loop_
_entity.id
_entity.type
_entity.pdbx_description
1 polymer ?
#
loop_
_entity_poly.entity_id
_entity_poly.type
_entity_poly.pdbx_seq_one_letter_code
_entity_poly.pdbx_strand_id
1 'polypeptide(L)' 'MNYYGEVEEALRRIGARLREMLSIGAEAVLARCYWRGFEAVAKYRLPKPYRDGLLDKLLRSRRTVLEAKLLV' A
#
# COMPACT_ATOMS: atom_id res chain seq x y z
N MET A 1 -4.21 10.89 -11.16
CA MET A 1 -3.33 10.25 -10.16
C MET A 1 -2.90 8.91 -10.74
N ASN A 2 -1.59 8.68 -10.92
CA ASN A 2 -1.09 7.43 -11.49
C ASN A 2 -0.79 6.44 -10.36
N TYR A 3 -1.79 5.62 -10.01
CA TYR A 3 -1.68 4.66 -8.91
C TYR A 3 -0.60 3.61 -9.14
N TYR A 4 -0.31 3.25 -10.39
CA TYR A 4 0.73 2.27 -10.71
C TYR A 4 2.11 2.76 -10.29
N GLY A 5 2.46 3.99 -10.67
CA GLY A 5 3.77 4.56 -10.34
C GLY A 5 3.97 4.71 -8.83
N GLU A 6 2.97 5.20 -8.11
CA GLU A 6 3.06 5.36 -6.64
C GLU A 6 3.22 4.02 -5.92
N VAL A 7 2.47 3.00 -6.33
CA VAL A 7 2.55 1.66 -5.73
C VAL A 7 3.87 0.99 -6.07
N GLU A 8 4.31 1.05 -7.33
CA GLU A 8 5.58 0.49 -7.77
C GLU A 8 6.76 1.11 -7.01
N GLU A 9 6.76 2.44 -6.85
CA GLU A 9 7.80 3.13 -6.09
C GLU A 9 7.77 2.74 -4.61
N ALA A 10 6.58 2.67 -4.00
CA ALA A 10 6.42 2.26 -2.61
C ALA A 10 6.92 0.81 -2.37
N LEU A 11 6.63 -0.11 -3.30
CA LEU A 11 7.12 -1.48 -3.24
C LEU A 11 8.63 -1.55 -3.40
N ARG A 12 9.19 -0.78 -4.35
CA ARG A 12 10.63 -0.72 -4.58
C ARG A 12 11.39 -0.26 -3.34
N ARG A 13 10.86 0.72 -2.60
CA ARG A 13 11.47 1.21 -1.34
C ARG A 13 11.62 0.13 -0.26
N ILE A 14 10.77 -0.90 -0.27
CA ILE A 14 10.82 -2.01 0.69
C ILE A 14 11.44 -3.29 0.12
N GLY A 15 12.04 -3.20 -1.08
CA GLY A 15 12.64 -4.33 -1.78
C GLY A 15 11.64 -5.33 -2.36
N ALA A 16 10.39 -4.92 -2.59
CA ALA A 16 9.39 -5.72 -3.28
C ALA A 16 9.35 -5.34 -4.76
N ARG A 17 9.12 -6.34 -5.63
CA ARG A 17 8.94 -6.16 -7.08
C ARG A 17 7.47 -6.34 -7.43
N LEU A 18 6.86 -5.31 -8.02
CA LEU A 18 5.49 -5.36 -8.53
C LEU A 18 5.37 -6.45 -9.62
N ARG A 19 4.32 -7.26 -9.56
CA ARG A 19 3.97 -8.27 -10.58
C ARG A 19 2.70 -7.88 -11.33
N GLU A 20 1.60 -7.68 -10.60
CA GLU A 20 0.30 -7.33 -11.17
C GLU A 20 -0.50 -6.49 -10.18
N MET A 21 -1.36 -5.61 -10.70
CA MET A 21 -2.35 -4.90 -9.89
C MET A 21 -3.59 -5.77 -9.79
N LEU A 22 -4.04 -6.06 -8.57
CA LEU A 22 -5.16 -6.94 -8.33
C LEU A 22 -6.48 -6.18 -8.28
N SER A 23 -6.49 -5.06 -7.53
CA SER A 23 -7.69 -4.22 -7.42
C SER A 23 -7.34 -2.82 -6.94
N ILE A 24 -8.17 -1.86 -7.36
CA ILE A 24 -8.10 -0.46 -6.92
C ILE A 24 -9.40 -0.15 -6.19
N GLY A 25 -9.29 0.05 -4.88
CA GLY A 25 -10.41 0.45 -4.03
C GLY A 25 -10.36 1.92 -3.65
N ALA A 26 -11.44 2.39 -3.02
CA ALA A 26 -11.53 3.76 -2.53
C ALA A 26 -10.45 4.08 -1.48
N GLU A 27 -10.02 3.12 -0.67
CA GLU A 27 -9.02 3.37 0.39
C GLU A 27 -7.61 2.89 0.03
N ALA A 28 -7.51 1.76 -0.66
CA ALA A 28 -6.24 1.09 -0.91
C ALA A 28 -6.23 0.41 -2.27
N VAL A 29 -5.02 0.21 -2.77
CA VAL A 29 -4.72 -0.62 -3.92
C VAL A 29 -4.13 -1.93 -3.44
N LEU A 30 -4.57 -3.04 -4.03
CA LEU A 30 -3.99 -4.36 -3.85
C LEU A 30 -3.12 -4.70 -5.06
N ALA A 31 -1.90 -5.15 -4.80
CA ALA A 31 -0.95 -5.54 -5.82
C ALA A 31 -0.30 -6.87 -5.44
N ARG A 32 -0.13 -7.75 -6.41
CA ARG A 32 0.70 -8.93 -6.26
C ARG A 32 2.16 -8.55 -6.49
N CYS A 33 3.04 -9.07 -5.67
CA CYS A 33 4.46 -8.76 -5.74
C CYS A 33 5.32 -9.98 -5.35
N TYR A 34 6.60 -9.88 -5.70
CA TYR A 34 7.64 -10.72 -5.11
C TYR A 34 8.35 -9.95 -4.02
N TRP A 35 8.41 -10.52 -2.82
CA TRP A 35 9.09 -9.91 -1.69
C TRP A 35 9.90 -10.97 -0.96
N ARG A 36 11.22 -10.75 -0.87
CA ARG A 36 12.18 -11.68 -0.22
C ARG A 36 12.09 -13.14 -0.72
N GLY A 37 11.85 -13.31 -2.02
CA GLY A 37 11.71 -14.64 -2.65
C GLY A 37 10.32 -15.27 -2.52
N PHE A 38 9.40 -14.64 -1.79
CA PHE A 38 8.02 -15.09 -1.65
C PHE A 38 7.10 -14.32 -2.58
N GLU A 39 6.08 -15.03 -3.07
CA GLU A 39 4.92 -14.40 -3.66
C GLU A 39 4.03 -13.84 -2.55
N ALA A 40 3.68 -12.56 -2.67
CA ALA A 40 2.94 -11.84 -1.65
C ALA A 40 1.88 -10.91 -2.27
N VAL A 41 0.92 -10.50 -1.43
CA VAL A 41 -0.03 -9.43 -1.74
C VAL A 41 0.33 -8.22 -0.90
N ALA A 42 0.59 -7.10 -1.55
CA ALA A 42 0.80 -5.82 -0.91
C ALA A 42 -0.48 -4.97 -0.95
N LYS A 43 -0.79 -4.36 0.19
CA LYS A 43 -1.90 -3.41 0.33
C LYS A 43 -1.36 -2.02 0.57
N TYR A 44 -1.49 -1.15 -0.42
CA TYR A 44 -1.03 0.24 -0.35
C TYR A 44 -2.21 1.19 -0.13
N ARG A 45 -2.26 1.89 1.02
CA ARG A 45 -3.28 2.91 1.29
C ARG A 45 -2.93 4.19 0.54
N LEU A 46 -3.88 4.76 -0.19
CA LEU A 46 -3.68 5.97 -1.01
C LEU A 46 -3.84 7.25 -0.17
N PRO A 47 -3.07 8.33 -0.45
CA PRO A 47 -3.30 9.62 0.19
C PRO A 47 -4.70 10.15 -0.10
N LYS A 48 -5.31 10.84 0.87
CA LYS A 48 -6.62 11.50 0.70
C LYS A 48 -6.46 13.01 0.63
N PRO A 49 -6.46 13.61 -0.58
CA PRO A 49 -6.12 15.03 -0.76
C PRO A 49 -7.14 15.98 -0.13
N TYR A 50 -8.34 15.49 0.18
CA TYR A 50 -9.37 16.26 0.88
C TYR A 50 -9.13 16.35 2.40
N ARG A 51 -8.14 15.63 2.95
CA ARG A 51 -7.81 15.65 4.38
C ARG A 51 -6.57 16.51 4.61
N ASP A 52 -6.47 17.03 5.83
CA ASP A 52 -5.19 17.55 6.33
C ASP A 52 -4.08 16.49 6.18
N GLY A 53 -2.90 16.92 5.70
CA GLY A 53 -1.82 16.02 5.34
C GLY A 53 -1.21 15.26 6.53
N LEU A 54 -1.13 15.90 7.70
CA LEU A 54 -0.65 15.26 8.93
C LEU A 54 -1.66 14.24 9.42
N LEU A 55 -2.94 14.60 9.42
CA LEU A 55 -4.04 13.72 9.81
C LEU A 55 -4.10 12.49 8.90
N ASP A 56 -4.05 12.65 7.58
CA ASP A 56 -4.14 11.53 6.64
C ASP A 56 -2.97 10.54 6.81
N LYS A 57 -1.76 11.08 6.96
CA LYS A 57 -0.56 10.27 7.23
C LYS A 57 -0.73 9.47 8.53
N LEU A 58 -1.18 10.12 9.61
CA LEU A 58 -1.40 9.47 10.91
C LEU A 58 -2.46 8.36 10.81
N LEU A 59 -3.59 8.64 10.17
CA LEU A 59 -4.69 7.68 10.01
C LEU A 59 -4.26 6.45 9.20
N ARG A 60 -3.60 6.66 8.06
CA ARG A 60 -3.09 5.57 7.22
C ARG A 60 -2.09 4.70 7.98
N SER A 61 -1.11 5.30 8.65
CA SER A 61 -0.11 4.56 9.43
C SER A 61 -0.74 3.74 10.54
N ARG A 62 -1.66 4.34 11.34
CA ARG A 62 -2.36 3.63 12.42
C ARG A 62 -3.19 2.46 11.89
N ARG A 63 -3.94 2.64 10.80
CA ARG A 63 -4.74 1.59 10.17
C ARG A 63 -3.88 0.45 9.62
N THR A 64 -2.77 0.75 8.96
CA THR A 64 -1.84 -0.27 8.46
C THR A 64 -1.21 -1.08 9.60
N VAL A 65 -0.75 -0.42 10.67
CA VAL A 65 -0.19 -1.10 11.84
C VAL A 65 -1.23 -1.98 12.53
N LEU A 66 -2.45 -1.47 12.71
CA LEU A 66 -3.54 -2.23 13.32
C LEU A 66 -3.89 -3.46 12.46
N GLU A 67 -4.04 -3.30 11.16
CA GLU A 67 -4.35 -4.41 10.24
C GLU A 67 -3.23 -5.48 10.27
N ALA A 68 -1.97 -5.06 10.23
CA ALA A 68 -0.84 -6.00 10.34
C ALA A 68 -0.84 -6.77 11.67
N LYS A 69 -1.22 -6.11 12.78
CA LYS A 69 -1.36 -6.76 14.09
C LYS A 69 -2.54 -7.71 14.20
N LEU A 70 -3.54 -7.63 13.31
CA LEU A 70 -4.70 -8.52 13.32
C LEU A 70 -4.51 -9.75 12.40
N LEU A 71 -3.46 -9.78 11.59
CA LEU A 71 -3.12 -10.89 10.70
C LEU A 71 -2.24 -11.97 11.36
N VAL A 72 -1.79 -11.74 12.60
CA VAL A 72 -1.06 -12.71 13.46
C VAL A 72 -2.03 -13.55 14.28
#